data_AF-A0A6J8CNT9-F1
#
_entry.id   AF-A0A6J8CNT9-F1
#
_cell.length_a   1.000
_cell.length_b   1.000
_cell.length_c   1.000
_cell.angle_alpha   90.00
_cell.angle_beta   90.00
_cell.angle_gamma   90.00
#
_symmetry.space_group_name_H-M   'P 1'
#
loop_
_entity.id
_entity.type
_entity.pdbx_description
1 polymer ?
#
loop_
_entity_poly.entity_id
_entity_poly.type
_entity_poly.pdbx_seq_one_letter_code
_entity_poly.pdbx_strand_id
1 'polypeptide(L)'
;MSGEENPKTNGIPDIVIGKSESEVCHVFCQMDALRPFHDESVWKEVRRWVKFEEELEEDGKRWSKPHVSSLCMQYLTELHMIVTANPVLLDLEATSMFEIVDLLLEHWSSDGTLHPLLLNHVREILLKKHKHKTLHKHLHKIRLPKIRSEAQLSENHSQSEDEDRDTPNDSKSHTNQAYNPSPESTETMDSTDTGTSDHTKEVALSDGERNKKFKRKIPPGSEVMNIMVGEVEGLKGNLCAFVRLQTASDIGMITEVDLPTRFLFILLVPKGNLEPAEEAAR
;
A
#
# COMPACT_ATOMS: atom_id res chain seq x y z
N MET A 1 19.04 -83.29 -16.24
CA MET A 1 18.76 -82.13 -15.38
C MET A 1 18.08 -81.09 -16.26
N SER A 2 16.81 -80.80 -15.99
CA SER A 2 16.02 -79.81 -16.72
C SER A 2 16.34 -78.40 -16.21
N GLY A 3 16.61 -77.46 -17.12
CA GLY A 3 16.59 -76.04 -16.80
C GLY A 3 15.19 -75.50 -17.02
N GLU A 4 14.62 -74.82 -16.02
CA GLU A 4 13.30 -74.18 -16.12
C GLU A 4 13.43 -72.80 -16.79
N GLU A 5 12.54 -72.49 -17.73
CA GLU A 5 12.42 -71.15 -18.28
C GLU A 5 11.71 -70.23 -17.28
N ASN A 6 12.38 -69.15 -16.87
CA ASN A 6 11.81 -68.15 -15.97
C ASN A 6 11.02 -67.11 -16.80
N PRO A 7 9.69 -66.95 -16.62
CA PRO A 7 8.87 -66.13 -17.50
C PRO A 7 9.21 -64.64 -17.40
N LYS A 8 9.22 -63.97 -18.56
CA LYS A 8 9.48 -62.52 -18.64
C LYS A 8 8.38 -61.75 -17.92
N THR A 9 8.75 -60.98 -16.90
CA THR A 9 7.86 -60.01 -16.27
C THR A 9 7.55 -58.89 -17.26
N ASN A 10 6.32 -58.86 -17.78
CA ASN A 10 5.84 -57.73 -18.56
C ASN A 10 5.86 -56.49 -17.67
N GLY A 11 6.71 -55.51 -18.00
CA GLY A 11 6.77 -54.25 -17.29
C GLY A 11 5.42 -53.55 -17.35
N ILE A 12 4.91 -53.15 -16.18
CA ILE A 12 3.80 -52.20 -16.10
C ILE A 12 4.28 -50.92 -16.80
N PRO A 13 3.55 -50.37 -17.78
CA PRO A 13 3.96 -49.12 -18.42
C PRO A 13 3.99 -48.02 -17.35
N ASP A 14 5.09 -47.28 -17.28
CA ASP A 14 5.19 -46.14 -16.37
C ASP A 14 4.03 -45.18 -16.64
N ILE A 15 3.12 -45.08 -15.67
CA ILE A 15 2.11 -44.04 -15.67
C ILE A 15 2.88 -42.74 -15.47
N VAL A 16 3.16 -42.06 -16.58
CA VAL A 16 3.56 -40.66 -16.57
C VAL A 16 2.38 -39.90 -15.98
N ILE A 17 2.40 -39.75 -14.65
CA ILE A 17 1.53 -38.84 -13.93
C ILE A 17 1.89 -37.46 -14.47
N GLY A 18 1.12 -37.01 -15.45
CA GLY A 18 1.24 -35.69 -16.01
C GLY A 18 1.14 -34.71 -14.86
N LYS A 19 2.26 -34.04 -14.55
CA LYS A 19 2.27 -32.90 -13.65
C LYS A 19 1.47 -31.78 -14.31
N SER A 20 0.15 -31.83 -14.14
CA SER A 20 -0.61 -30.61 -13.89
C SER A 20 -0.11 -30.08 -12.54
N GLU A 21 1.06 -29.43 -12.57
CA GLU A 21 1.40 -28.46 -11.54
C GLU A 21 0.32 -27.39 -11.64
N SER A 22 -0.70 -27.52 -10.78
CA SER A 22 -1.76 -26.54 -10.62
C SER A 22 -1.08 -25.20 -10.38
N GLU A 23 -1.19 -24.30 -11.35
CA GLU A 23 -0.38 -23.09 -11.44
C GLU A 23 -0.49 -22.33 -10.11
N VAL A 24 0.63 -22.28 -9.37
CA VAL A 24 0.60 -21.92 -7.95
C VAL A 24 0.35 -20.43 -7.85
N CYS A 25 -0.92 -20.05 -7.75
CA CYS A 25 -1.34 -18.68 -7.55
C CYS A 25 -0.70 -18.16 -6.26
N HIS A 26 0.29 -17.29 -6.44
CA HIS A 26 0.94 -16.61 -5.34
C HIS A 26 0.03 -15.52 -4.80
N VAL A 27 0.05 -15.29 -3.49
CA VAL A 27 -0.76 -14.25 -2.85
C VAL A 27 0.17 -13.16 -2.31
N PHE A 28 -0.16 -11.91 -2.61
CA PHE A 28 0.33 -10.74 -1.87
C PHE A 28 -0.68 -10.42 -0.78
N CYS A 29 -0.28 -10.49 0.49
CA CYS A 29 -1.15 -10.05 1.59
C CYS A 29 -0.77 -8.61 1.97
N GLN A 30 -1.77 -7.75 2.16
CA GLN A 30 -1.60 -6.39 2.65
C GLN A 30 -2.57 -6.16 3.80
N MET A 31 -2.07 -5.62 4.91
CA MET A 31 -2.84 -5.30 6.09
C MET A 31 -2.91 -3.80 6.30
N ASP A 32 -4.13 -3.29 6.30
CA ASP A 32 -4.45 -1.90 6.55
C ASP A 32 -5.19 -1.78 7.90
N ALA A 33 -4.70 -0.91 8.76
CA ALA A 33 -5.32 -0.60 10.04
C ALA A 33 -6.07 0.73 9.98
N LEU A 34 -7.26 0.79 10.58
CA LEU A 34 -7.99 2.05 10.74
C LEU A 34 -7.26 2.92 11.77
N ARG A 35 -6.89 4.15 11.38
CA ARG A 35 -6.05 5.06 12.17
C ARG A 35 -6.53 6.51 12.05
N PRO A 36 -6.45 7.33 13.13
CA PRO A 36 -6.69 8.77 13.05
C PRO A 36 -5.76 9.49 12.06
N PHE A 37 -6.27 10.48 11.35
CA PHE A 37 -5.55 11.35 10.42
C PHE A 37 -6.24 12.71 10.30
N HIS A 38 -5.71 13.72 10.99
CA HIS A 38 -6.44 14.97 11.28
C HIS A 38 -7.80 14.65 11.92
N ASP A 39 -8.87 15.30 11.50
CA ASP A 39 -10.21 15.22 12.10
C ASP A 39 -11.03 13.99 11.64
N GLU A 40 -10.42 13.07 10.87
CA GLU A 40 -11.04 11.84 10.37
C GLU A 40 -10.21 10.58 10.72
N SER A 41 -10.86 9.41 10.74
CA SER A 41 -10.18 8.13 10.56
C SER A 41 -9.91 7.84 9.08
N VAL A 42 -8.86 7.07 8.78
CA VAL A 42 -8.53 6.56 7.44
C VAL A 42 -7.86 5.19 7.56
N TRP A 43 -7.99 4.34 6.53
CA TRP A 43 -7.23 3.09 6.44
C TRP A 43 -5.77 3.42 6.12
N LYS A 44 -4.82 2.93 6.92
CA LYS A 44 -3.39 3.06 6.66
C LYS A 44 -2.77 1.68 6.55
N GLU A 45 -2.00 1.47 5.50
CA GLU A 45 -1.15 0.30 5.31
C GLU A 45 -0.18 0.17 6.51
N VAL A 46 -0.18 -0.98 7.19
CA VAL A 46 0.70 -1.25 8.37
C VAL A 46 1.64 -2.43 8.17
N ARG A 47 1.20 -3.52 7.53
CA ARG A 47 1.99 -4.74 7.35
C ARG A 47 1.71 -5.36 5.98
N ARG A 48 2.67 -6.09 5.41
CA ARG A 48 2.52 -6.75 4.11
C ARG A 48 3.39 -7.99 3.97
N TRP A 49 2.97 -8.95 3.15
CA TRP A 49 3.65 -10.24 2.96
C TRP A 49 3.90 -10.57 1.50
N VAL A 50 5.16 -10.90 1.19
CA VAL A 50 5.56 -11.58 -0.05
C VAL A 50 6.47 -12.74 0.35
N LYS A 51 5.87 -13.82 0.86
CA LYS A 51 6.52 -14.95 1.59
C LYS A 51 7.16 -14.57 2.94
N PHE A 52 7.67 -13.35 3.05
CA PHE A 52 8.20 -12.73 4.27
C PHE A 52 7.38 -11.50 4.63
N GLU A 53 7.32 -11.21 5.93
CA GLU A 53 6.65 -10.04 6.53
C GLU A 53 7.53 -8.79 6.42
N GLU A 54 6.95 -7.67 6.01
CA GLU A 54 7.49 -6.33 6.15
C GLU A 54 6.45 -5.46 6.89
N GLU A 55 6.88 -4.74 7.92
CA GLU A 55 6.06 -3.89 8.79
C GLU A 55 6.44 -2.41 8.63
N LEU A 56 5.46 -1.51 8.66
CA LEU A 56 5.66 -0.08 8.48
C LEU A 56 6.07 0.54 9.82
N GLU A 57 7.24 1.15 9.87
CA GLU A 57 7.74 1.84 11.07
C GLU A 57 6.81 3.01 11.45
N GLU A 58 6.72 3.34 12.74
CA GLU A 58 5.79 4.34 13.31
C GLU A 58 5.81 5.70 12.60
N ASP A 59 6.96 6.05 12.00
CA ASP A 59 7.17 7.29 11.27
C ASP A 59 6.46 7.38 9.91
N GLY A 60 5.92 6.24 9.42
CA GLY A 60 5.21 6.08 8.15
C GLY A 60 6.09 6.10 6.89
N LYS A 61 7.41 6.24 7.01
CA LYS A 61 8.35 6.46 5.89
C LYS A 61 9.21 5.24 5.60
N ARG A 62 9.45 4.35 6.58
CA ARG A 62 10.35 3.19 6.42
C ARG A 62 9.63 1.85 6.62
N TRP A 63 10.06 0.85 5.86
CA TRP A 63 9.59 -0.54 5.97
C TRP A 63 10.69 -1.32 6.70
N SER A 64 10.30 -2.21 7.60
CA SER A 64 11.22 -3.12 8.27
C SER A 64 11.89 -4.06 7.27
N LYS A 65 12.92 -4.81 7.72
CA LYS A 65 13.55 -5.83 6.86
C LYS A 65 12.58 -7.01 6.70
N PRO A 66 12.54 -7.65 5.51
CA PRO A 66 11.72 -8.85 5.31
C PRO A 66 12.17 -9.95 6.27
N HIS A 67 11.22 -10.47 7.04
CA HIS A 67 11.47 -11.47 8.09
C HIS A 67 10.39 -12.56 8.10
N VAL A 68 10.60 -13.61 8.91
CA VAL A 68 9.61 -14.70 9.07
C VAL A 68 8.68 -14.35 10.22
N SER A 69 7.37 -14.30 9.94
CA SER A 69 6.33 -14.05 10.93
C SER A 69 6.43 -15.00 12.10
N SER A 70 6.51 -14.42 13.31
CA SER A 70 6.39 -15.16 14.57
C SER A 70 5.07 -14.80 15.21
N LEU A 71 4.15 -15.77 15.25
CA LEU A 71 2.76 -15.59 15.70
C LEU A 71 2.57 -16.18 17.10
N CYS A 72 1.69 -15.57 17.90
CA CYS A 72 1.34 -16.07 19.22
C CYS A 72 0.19 -17.08 19.14
N MET A 73 0.32 -18.22 19.82
CA MET A 73 -0.74 -19.25 19.88
C MET A 73 -2.07 -18.74 20.45
N GLN A 74 -2.03 -17.71 21.32
CA GLN A 74 -3.24 -17.05 21.81
C GLN A 74 -4.03 -16.40 20.67
N TYR A 75 -3.37 -15.57 19.86
CA TYR A 75 -4.00 -14.85 18.76
C TYR A 75 -4.42 -15.77 17.61
N LEU A 76 -3.69 -16.87 17.36
CA LEU A 76 -4.15 -17.94 16.45
C LEU A 76 -5.43 -18.64 16.95
N THR A 77 -5.58 -18.81 18.27
CA THR A 77 -6.81 -19.36 18.88
C THR A 77 -7.96 -18.35 18.78
N GLU A 78 -7.67 -17.06 18.97
CA GLU A 78 -8.62 -15.97 18.83
C GLU A 78 -9.13 -15.82 17.39
N LEU A 79 -8.23 -15.81 16.40
CA LEU A 79 -8.56 -15.84 14.98
C LEU A 79 -9.45 -17.05 14.62
N HIS A 80 -9.12 -18.24 15.11
CA HIS A 80 -9.93 -19.44 14.90
C HIS A 80 -11.35 -19.26 15.45
N MET A 81 -11.51 -18.71 16.65
CA MET A 81 -12.85 -18.41 17.21
C MET A 81 -13.59 -17.36 16.39
N ILE A 82 -12.91 -16.29 15.99
CA ILE A 82 -13.46 -15.20 15.17
C ILE A 82 -13.98 -15.73 13.84
N VAL A 83 -13.15 -16.44 13.07
CA VAL A 83 -13.51 -16.99 11.74
C VAL A 83 -14.60 -18.06 11.85
N THR A 84 -14.62 -18.87 12.91
CA THR A 84 -15.66 -19.90 13.12
C THR A 84 -17.04 -19.29 13.44
N ALA A 85 -17.07 -18.09 14.03
CA ALA A 85 -18.30 -17.44 14.49
C ALA A 85 -18.88 -16.37 13.52
N ASN A 86 -18.26 -16.17 12.34
CA ASN A 86 -18.57 -15.06 11.44
C ASN A 86 -18.74 -15.52 9.98
N PRO A 87 -19.36 -14.71 9.09
CA PRO A 87 -19.55 -15.05 7.69
C PRO A 87 -18.23 -15.37 6.95
N VAL A 88 -18.24 -16.52 6.27
CA VAL A 88 -17.22 -16.95 5.31
C VAL A 88 -17.89 -17.02 3.93
N LEU A 89 -17.82 -15.92 3.18
CA LEU A 89 -18.44 -15.78 1.86
C LEU A 89 -17.47 -16.29 0.79
N LEU A 90 -17.69 -17.49 0.29
CA LEU A 90 -16.90 -18.07 -0.80
C LEU A 90 -17.57 -17.87 -2.15
N ASP A 91 -16.76 -17.67 -3.18
CA ASP A 91 -17.17 -17.51 -4.58
C ASP A 91 -18.19 -16.37 -4.79
N LEU A 92 -17.92 -15.25 -4.11
CA LEU A 92 -18.73 -14.04 -4.21
C LEU A 92 -18.56 -13.38 -5.59
N GLU A 93 -19.65 -13.25 -6.34
CA GLU A 93 -19.68 -12.59 -7.65
C GLU A 93 -19.75 -11.05 -7.54
N ALA A 94 -18.89 -10.46 -6.71
CA ALA A 94 -18.80 -9.01 -6.52
C ALA A 94 -17.66 -8.37 -7.31
N THR A 95 -17.90 -7.15 -7.79
CA THR A 95 -17.05 -6.40 -8.73
C THR A 95 -16.48 -5.11 -8.14
N SER A 96 -16.91 -4.70 -6.94
CA SER A 96 -16.44 -3.47 -6.28
C SER A 96 -16.51 -3.57 -4.76
N MET A 97 -15.69 -2.76 -4.07
CA MET A 97 -15.73 -2.67 -2.60
C MET A 97 -17.12 -2.22 -2.09
N PHE A 98 -17.84 -1.39 -2.85
CA PHE A 98 -19.21 -0.99 -2.52
C PHE A 98 -20.16 -2.19 -2.47
N GLU A 99 -20.12 -3.05 -3.49
CA GLU A 99 -20.96 -4.25 -3.59
C GLU A 99 -20.66 -5.26 -2.47
N ILE A 100 -19.37 -5.45 -2.14
CA ILE A 100 -18.93 -6.31 -1.02
C ILE A 100 -19.42 -5.76 0.31
N VAL A 101 -19.24 -4.45 0.56
CA VAL A 101 -19.68 -3.79 1.80
C VAL A 101 -21.19 -3.87 1.98
N ASP A 102 -21.97 -3.71 0.91
CA ASP A 102 -23.43 -3.73 0.99
C ASP A 102 -23.97 -5.12 1.36
N LEU A 103 -23.39 -6.18 0.79
CA LEU A 103 -23.73 -7.57 1.11
C LEU A 103 -23.31 -7.96 2.54
N LEU A 104 -22.19 -7.45 3.04
CA LEU A 104 -21.76 -7.66 4.43
C LEU A 104 -22.64 -6.92 5.43
N LEU A 105 -23.06 -5.68 5.12
CA LEU A 105 -23.99 -4.91 5.95
C LEU A 105 -25.38 -5.56 5.98
N GLU A 106 -25.87 -6.11 4.87
CA GLU A 106 -27.10 -6.90 4.84
C GLU A 106 -26.99 -8.15 5.73
N HIS A 107 -25.88 -8.90 5.64
CA HIS A 107 -25.65 -10.08 6.47
C HIS A 107 -25.66 -9.74 7.97
N TRP A 108 -24.78 -8.83 8.41
CA TRP A 108 -24.70 -8.44 9.83
C TRP A 108 -25.95 -7.71 10.35
N SER A 109 -26.77 -7.12 9.47
CA SER A 109 -28.09 -6.58 9.85
C SER A 109 -29.16 -7.66 9.97
N SER A 110 -29.04 -8.77 9.22
CA SER A 110 -30.01 -9.86 9.22
C SER A 110 -29.75 -10.90 10.31
N ASP A 111 -28.49 -11.11 10.70
CA ASP A 111 -28.12 -11.98 11.83
C ASP A 111 -28.25 -11.27 13.20
N GLY A 112 -28.29 -9.93 13.20
CA GLY A 112 -28.45 -9.08 14.38
C GLY A 112 -27.14 -8.64 15.05
N THR A 113 -25.98 -8.98 14.47
CA THR A 113 -24.65 -8.61 14.99
C THR A 113 -24.40 -7.10 14.88
N LEU A 114 -24.88 -6.47 13.80
CA LEU A 114 -24.79 -5.03 13.58
C LEU A 114 -26.12 -4.33 13.90
N HIS A 115 -26.10 -3.49 14.94
CA HIS A 115 -27.26 -2.69 15.33
C HIS A 115 -27.63 -1.65 14.24
N PRO A 116 -28.91 -1.50 13.82
CA PRO A 116 -29.29 -0.68 12.67
C PRO A 116 -28.81 0.79 12.70
N LEU A 117 -28.71 1.41 13.88
CA LEU A 117 -28.21 2.79 14.03
C LEU A 117 -26.73 2.96 13.64
N LEU A 118 -25.96 1.87 13.54
CA LEU A 118 -24.54 1.88 13.19
C LEU A 118 -24.29 1.51 11.71
N LEU A 119 -25.31 1.08 10.95
CA LEU A 119 -25.15 0.63 9.56
C LEU A 119 -24.44 1.67 8.68
N ASN A 120 -24.91 2.92 8.70
CA ASN A 120 -24.30 4.01 7.92
C ASN A 120 -22.87 4.31 8.39
N HIS A 121 -22.61 4.25 9.70
CA HIS A 121 -21.27 4.52 10.25
C HIS A 121 -20.25 3.44 9.86
N VAL A 122 -20.65 2.16 9.93
CA VAL A 122 -19.81 1.04 9.48
C VAL A 122 -19.61 1.08 7.97
N ARG A 123 -20.65 1.44 7.18
CA ARG A 123 -20.55 1.68 5.73
C ARG A 123 -19.53 2.76 5.39
N GLU A 124 -19.62 3.91 6.04
CA GLU A 124 -18.68 5.03 5.88
C GLU A 124 -17.25 4.62 6.25
N ILE A 125 -17.09 3.81 7.30
CA ILE A 125 -15.78 3.30 7.72
C ILE A 125 -15.18 2.34 6.68
N LEU A 126 -15.93 1.35 6.21
CA LEU A 126 -15.43 0.38 5.23
C LEU A 126 -15.14 0.98 3.86
N LEU A 127 -15.77 2.11 3.52
CA LEU A 127 -15.57 2.84 2.25
C LEU A 127 -14.62 4.05 2.36
N LYS A 128 -13.91 4.22 3.50
CA LYS A 128 -12.88 5.26 3.64
C LYS A 128 -11.68 5.00 2.73
N LYS A 129 -10.99 6.09 2.38
CA LYS A 129 -9.80 6.03 1.51
C LYS A 129 -8.63 5.35 2.22
N HIS A 130 -7.99 4.44 1.50
CA HIS A 130 -6.77 3.78 1.93
C HIS A 130 -5.53 4.64 1.67
N LYS A 131 -4.53 4.49 2.54
CA LYS A 131 -3.31 5.32 2.59
C LYS A 131 -2.07 4.46 2.53
N HIS A 132 -1.76 4.06 1.30
CA HIS A 132 -0.53 3.34 1.00
C HIS A 132 0.67 4.29 0.96
N LYS A 133 1.76 3.86 1.59
CA LYS A 133 3.02 4.60 1.66
C LYS A 133 3.50 5.08 0.29
N THR A 134 3.37 4.21 -0.70
CA THR A 134 3.98 4.37 -2.02
C THR A 134 3.09 5.11 -3.03
N LEU A 135 1.78 5.10 -2.83
CA LEU A 135 0.81 5.77 -3.72
C LEU A 135 0.76 7.30 -3.49
N HIS A 136 1.12 7.73 -2.28
CA HIS A 136 0.70 9.02 -1.71
C HIS A 136 1.17 10.31 -2.40
N LYS A 137 2.09 10.26 -3.36
CA LYS A 137 2.65 11.46 -4.03
C LYS A 137 2.36 11.56 -5.54
N HIS A 138 1.69 10.59 -6.15
CA HIS A 138 1.47 10.63 -7.61
C HIS A 138 0.40 11.64 -8.03
N LEU A 139 -0.67 11.76 -7.24
CA LEU A 139 -1.86 12.59 -7.58
C LEU A 139 -1.57 14.10 -7.68
N HIS A 140 -0.56 14.62 -6.96
CA HIS A 140 -0.18 16.03 -7.05
C HIS A 140 0.61 16.41 -8.31
N LYS A 141 0.91 15.46 -9.21
CA LYS A 141 1.66 15.74 -10.46
C LYS A 141 0.84 15.68 -11.75
N ILE A 142 -0.47 15.38 -11.70
CA ILE A 142 -1.35 15.51 -12.87
C ILE A 142 -1.68 17.00 -13.11
N ARG A 143 -0.69 17.77 -13.55
CA ARG A 143 -0.92 19.09 -14.15
C ARG A 143 -1.57 18.87 -15.52
N LEU A 144 -2.86 19.18 -15.62
CA LEU A 144 -3.54 19.33 -16.90
C LEU A 144 -2.71 20.29 -17.79
N PRO A 145 -2.50 19.98 -19.08
CA PRO A 145 -1.71 20.82 -19.97
C PRO A 145 -2.41 22.17 -20.15
N LYS A 146 -1.83 23.23 -19.55
CA LYS A 146 -2.39 24.57 -19.63
C LYS A 146 -2.25 25.11 -21.05
N ILE A 147 -3.36 25.07 -21.79
CA ILE A 147 -3.48 25.62 -23.14
C ILE A 147 -3.01 27.09 -23.10
N ARG A 148 -1.98 27.41 -23.90
CA ARG A 148 -1.56 28.79 -24.13
C ARG A 148 -2.44 29.39 -25.23
N SER A 149 -3.46 30.13 -24.82
CA SER A 149 -4.08 31.14 -25.69
C SER A 149 -3.14 32.33 -25.79
N GLU A 150 -2.54 32.57 -26.96
CA GLU A 150 -1.77 33.78 -27.22
C GLU A 150 -2.71 34.95 -27.48
N ALA A 151 -2.51 36.06 -26.76
CA ALA A 151 -3.11 37.35 -27.06
C ALA A 151 -2.14 38.44 -26.59
N GLN A 152 -1.48 39.11 -27.54
CA GLN A 152 -0.75 40.34 -27.26
C GLN A 152 -1.74 41.50 -27.28
N LEU A 153 -1.84 42.24 -26.18
CA LEU A 153 -2.25 43.65 -26.23
C LEU A 153 -1.35 44.47 -25.33
N SER A 154 -0.92 45.61 -25.86
CA SER A 154 -0.09 46.61 -25.21
C SER A 154 -0.98 47.68 -24.58
N GLU A 155 -0.59 48.21 -23.42
CA GLU A 155 -0.94 49.59 -23.08
C GLU A 155 0.12 50.20 -22.17
N ASN A 156 0.53 51.43 -22.49
CA ASN A 156 1.43 52.24 -21.68
C ASN A 156 0.59 53.29 -20.94
N HIS A 157 0.85 53.52 -19.66
CA HIS A 157 0.59 54.85 -19.10
C HIS A 157 1.60 55.21 -18.01
N SER A 158 2.17 56.40 -18.13
CA SER A 158 3.04 57.01 -17.13
C SER A 158 2.23 57.97 -16.25
N GLN A 159 2.62 58.17 -14.99
CA GLN A 159 2.48 59.43 -14.26
C GLN A 159 3.38 59.45 -12.99
N SER A 160 3.50 60.62 -12.35
CA SER A 160 4.57 61.04 -11.43
C SER A 160 4.01 61.77 -10.18
N GLU A 161 4.85 62.52 -9.43
CA GLU A 161 4.59 63.27 -8.16
C GLU A 161 4.79 62.38 -6.90
N ASP A 162 5.58 62.66 -5.84
CA ASP A 162 6.14 63.88 -5.18
C ASP A 162 5.09 64.64 -4.30
N GLU A 163 5.28 65.11 -3.06
CA GLU A 163 6.40 65.47 -2.12
C GLU A 163 6.06 64.91 -0.67
N ASP A 164 6.76 65.03 0.49
CA ASP A 164 8.07 65.49 1.04
C ASP A 164 8.18 64.96 2.53
N ARG A 165 9.36 65.00 3.19
CA ARG A 165 9.66 64.87 4.67
C ARG A 165 9.59 63.49 5.38
N ASP A 166 10.40 63.20 6.42
CA ASP A 166 11.54 63.94 7.03
C ASP A 166 12.63 62.99 7.62
N THR A 167 13.78 63.55 8.01
CA THR A 167 15.04 62.85 8.39
C THR A 167 15.30 62.85 9.92
N PRO A 168 16.48 62.44 10.50
CA PRO A 168 17.69 61.75 10.00
C PRO A 168 17.95 60.43 10.79
N ASN A 169 19.12 59.76 10.91
CA ASN A 169 20.55 59.94 10.54
C ASN A 169 21.21 58.51 10.45
N ASP A 170 22.50 58.22 10.22
CA ASP A 170 23.76 58.96 10.03
C ASP A 170 24.80 58.13 9.22
N SER A 171 25.80 58.83 8.66
CA SER A 171 27.20 58.42 8.43
C SER A 171 27.61 57.11 7.69
N LYS A 172 28.05 57.32 6.44
CA LYS A 172 29.42 57.07 5.90
C LYS A 172 29.91 55.61 5.66
N SER A 173 30.77 55.32 4.66
CA SER A 173 31.15 56.07 3.44
C SER A 173 32.10 55.26 2.52
N HIS A 174 31.92 55.34 1.19
CA HIS A 174 32.92 55.06 0.12
C HIS A 174 33.42 53.58 -0.02
N THR A 175 33.79 53.04 -1.20
CA THR A 175 33.83 53.58 -2.59
C THR A 175 33.68 52.47 -3.64
N ASN A 176 33.14 52.84 -4.81
CA ASN A 176 33.52 52.52 -6.21
C ASN A 176 34.66 51.50 -6.49
N GLN A 177 34.73 50.78 -7.64
CA GLN A 177 33.83 50.55 -8.79
C GLN A 177 34.53 49.57 -9.77
N ALA A 178 33.77 48.79 -10.56
CA ALA A 178 34.10 47.98 -11.76
C ALA A 178 35.57 47.63 -12.13
N TYR A 179 35.83 46.37 -12.54
CA TYR A 179 36.15 46.00 -13.94
C TYR A 179 36.22 44.47 -14.16
N ASN A 180 36.11 44.05 -15.43
CA ASN A 180 36.31 42.67 -15.97
C ASN A 180 37.80 42.53 -16.47
N PRO A 181 38.34 41.38 -16.94
CA PRO A 181 37.71 40.10 -17.33
C PRO A 181 38.47 38.80 -16.89
N SER A 182 38.18 37.68 -17.58
CA SER A 182 38.80 36.32 -17.48
C SER A 182 40.30 36.28 -17.90
N PRO A 183 41.07 35.20 -17.60
CA PRO A 183 41.08 34.03 -18.51
C PRO A 183 41.31 32.61 -17.91
N GLU A 184 40.61 31.61 -18.48
CA GLU A 184 41.12 30.38 -19.14
C GLU A 184 42.10 29.37 -18.47
N SER A 185 41.72 28.06 -18.57
CA SER A 185 42.55 26.83 -18.41
C SER A 185 43.08 26.51 -16.98
N THR A 186 43.40 25.26 -16.57
CA THR A 186 43.88 24.06 -17.30
C THR A 186 43.27 22.73 -16.83
N GLU A 187 43.59 21.65 -17.55
CA GLU A 187 43.22 20.25 -17.28
C GLU A 187 44.19 19.56 -16.29
N THR A 188 43.79 18.46 -15.64
CA THR A 188 44.59 17.21 -15.56
C THR A 188 43.82 15.98 -15.02
N MET A 189 44.28 14.82 -15.47
CA MET A 189 43.99 13.41 -15.13
C MET A 189 43.76 13.12 -13.62
N ASP A 190 42.86 12.24 -13.19
CA ASP A 190 42.74 10.77 -13.43
C ASP A 190 43.85 9.91 -12.81
N SER A 191 43.47 9.05 -11.85
CA SER A 191 44.05 7.70 -11.61
C SER A 191 43.31 6.90 -10.51
N THR A 192 42.78 5.73 -10.90
CA THR A 192 42.70 4.46 -10.15
C THR A 192 42.18 4.39 -8.69
N ASP A 193 40.94 3.91 -8.57
CA ASP A 193 40.49 2.76 -7.73
C ASP A 193 41.38 2.20 -6.59
N THR A 194 40.80 2.09 -5.38
CA THR A 194 40.66 0.80 -4.64
C THR A 194 39.83 0.95 -3.35
N GLY A 195 39.02 -0.06 -3.01
CA GLY A 195 38.71 -0.40 -1.61
C GLY A 195 37.37 0.06 -0.98
N THR A 196 36.36 -0.80 -1.06
CA THR A 196 35.40 -1.13 0.03
C THR A 196 34.83 -0.03 0.94
N SER A 197 33.60 0.41 0.66
CA SER A 197 32.55 0.59 1.69
C SER A 197 31.16 0.67 1.03
N ASP A 198 30.41 -0.44 1.03
CA ASP A 198 29.09 -0.51 0.37
C ASP A 198 27.95 -0.05 1.30
N HIS A 199 28.06 1.19 1.79
CA HIS A 199 27.05 1.86 2.61
C HIS A 199 26.74 3.26 2.05
N THR A 200 25.51 3.73 2.27
CA THR A 200 25.02 5.10 1.93
C THR A 200 24.98 5.51 0.44
N LYS A 201 24.33 4.70 -0.41
CA LYS A 201 23.68 5.21 -1.65
C LYS A 201 22.19 4.90 -1.72
N GLU A 202 21.46 5.18 -0.64
CA GLU A 202 20.00 5.36 -0.70
C GLU A 202 19.67 6.71 -1.37
N VAL A 203 19.95 6.80 -2.68
CA VAL A 203 19.52 7.93 -3.52
C VAL A 203 18.00 8.00 -3.46
N ALA A 204 17.46 9.21 -3.24
CA ALA A 204 16.03 9.42 -2.99
C ALA A 204 15.17 9.15 -4.25
N LEU A 205 14.87 7.86 -4.48
CA LEU A 205 13.98 7.36 -5.53
C LEU A 205 12.64 8.10 -5.48
N SER A 206 12.02 8.30 -6.65
CA SER A 206 10.60 8.67 -6.69
C SER A 206 9.74 7.49 -6.21
N ASP A 207 8.55 7.77 -5.66
CA ASP A 207 7.71 6.70 -5.10
C ASP A 207 7.20 5.74 -6.18
N GLY A 208 7.04 6.22 -7.43
CA GLY A 208 6.76 5.36 -8.59
C GLY A 208 7.90 4.36 -8.90
N GLU A 209 9.15 4.70 -8.60
CA GLU A 209 10.28 3.77 -8.70
C GLU A 209 10.36 2.84 -7.49
N ARG A 210 9.96 3.29 -6.30
CA ARG A 210 9.79 2.42 -5.12
C ARG A 210 8.75 1.34 -5.40
N ASN A 211 7.58 1.70 -5.93
CA ASN A 211 6.52 0.74 -6.29
C ASN A 211 7.03 -0.27 -7.34
N LYS A 212 7.64 0.22 -8.44
CA LYS A 212 8.24 -0.65 -9.46
C LYS A 212 9.33 -1.60 -8.93
N LYS A 213 10.09 -1.20 -7.90
CA LYS A 213 11.04 -2.09 -7.23
C LYS A 213 10.36 -3.11 -6.31
N PHE A 214 9.23 -2.78 -5.68
CA PHE A 214 8.47 -3.72 -4.86
C PHE A 214 7.62 -4.70 -5.67
N LYS A 215 6.87 -4.24 -6.70
CA LYS A 215 6.10 -5.11 -7.60
C LYS A 215 6.99 -6.16 -8.31
N ARG A 216 8.29 -5.90 -8.47
CA ARG A 216 9.29 -6.89 -8.94
C ARG A 216 9.67 -8.00 -7.95
N LYS A 217 9.33 -7.87 -6.66
CA LYS A 217 9.42 -8.98 -5.68
C LYS A 217 8.25 -9.95 -5.83
N ILE A 218 7.10 -9.46 -6.27
CA ILE A 218 5.85 -10.22 -6.37
C ILE A 218 5.89 -11.07 -7.64
N PRO A 219 5.60 -12.39 -7.58
CA PRO A 219 5.55 -13.23 -8.76
C PRO A 219 4.49 -12.77 -9.78
N PRO A 220 4.71 -12.93 -11.10
CA PRO A 220 3.67 -12.77 -12.11
C PRO A 220 2.46 -13.67 -11.80
N GLY A 221 1.25 -13.19 -12.11
CA GLY A 221 0.01 -13.94 -11.83
C GLY A 221 -0.40 -13.97 -10.36
N SER A 222 0.25 -13.21 -9.47
CA SER A 222 -0.18 -13.13 -8.07
C SER A 222 -1.51 -12.38 -7.91
N GLU A 223 -2.36 -12.90 -7.03
CA GLU A 223 -3.59 -12.24 -6.56
C GLU A 223 -3.36 -11.59 -5.18
N VAL A 224 -4.31 -10.77 -4.71
CA VAL A 224 -4.19 -10.02 -3.44
C VAL A 224 -5.16 -10.54 -2.38
N MET A 225 -4.67 -10.57 -1.13
CA MET A 225 -5.47 -10.67 0.09
C MET A 225 -5.40 -9.35 0.86
N ASN A 226 -6.52 -8.65 0.96
CA ASN A 226 -6.64 -7.41 1.73
C ASN A 226 -7.15 -7.74 3.15
N ILE A 227 -6.37 -7.34 4.16
CA ILE A 227 -6.66 -7.54 5.57
C ILE A 227 -6.99 -6.15 6.16
N MET A 228 -8.18 -5.97 6.72
CA MET A 228 -8.67 -4.68 7.20
C MET A 228 -9.08 -4.78 8.66
N VAL A 229 -8.29 -4.18 9.57
CA VAL A 229 -8.55 -4.20 11.01
C VAL A 229 -8.81 -2.79 11.55
N GLY A 230 -9.91 -2.59 12.28
CA GLY A 230 -10.22 -1.26 12.79
C GLY A 230 -11.08 -1.27 14.05
N GLU A 231 -10.86 -0.30 14.93
CA GLU A 231 -11.77 -0.06 16.04
C GLU A 231 -12.93 0.86 15.61
N VAL A 232 -14.14 0.57 16.08
CA VAL A 232 -15.34 1.34 15.77
C VAL A 232 -16.09 1.66 17.05
N GLU A 233 -16.54 2.90 17.18
CA GLU A 233 -17.27 3.36 18.35
C GLU A 233 -18.74 2.89 18.31
N GLY A 234 -19.26 2.46 19.48
CA GLY A 234 -20.62 1.95 19.61
C GLY A 234 -20.81 0.46 19.28
N LEU A 235 -19.83 -0.23 18.67
CA LEU A 235 -19.88 -1.69 18.53
C LEU A 235 -19.90 -2.37 19.92
N LYS A 236 -20.74 -3.40 20.05
CA LYS A 236 -20.88 -4.22 21.27
C LYS A 236 -20.08 -5.53 21.23
N GLY A 237 -19.62 -5.90 20.05
CA GLY A 237 -18.84 -7.09 19.75
C GLY A 237 -18.19 -6.92 18.38
N ASN A 238 -17.39 -7.90 17.96
CA ASN A 238 -16.65 -7.82 16.69
C ASN A 238 -17.59 -8.06 15.50
N LEU A 239 -17.43 -7.29 14.43
CA LEU A 239 -17.89 -7.66 13.10
C LEU A 239 -16.70 -8.28 12.37
N CYS A 240 -16.82 -9.51 11.91
CA CYS A 240 -15.82 -10.11 11.03
C CYS A 240 -16.45 -10.69 9.77
N ALA A 241 -15.67 -10.73 8.70
CA ALA A 241 -15.99 -11.49 7.50
C ALA A 241 -14.72 -11.96 6.80
N PHE A 242 -14.74 -13.19 6.28
CA PHE A 242 -13.81 -13.64 5.25
C PHE A 242 -14.55 -13.72 3.92
N VAL A 243 -13.95 -13.17 2.86
CA VAL A 243 -14.51 -13.16 1.51
C VAL A 243 -13.50 -13.74 0.52
N ARG A 244 -13.94 -14.67 -0.33
CA ARG A 244 -13.26 -15.07 -1.58
C ARG A 244 -14.14 -14.63 -2.75
N LEU A 245 -13.61 -13.79 -3.64
CA LEU A 245 -14.28 -13.43 -4.88
C LEU A 245 -14.21 -14.58 -5.88
N GLN A 246 -15.28 -14.78 -6.65
CA GLN A 246 -15.37 -15.83 -7.69
C GLN A 246 -14.34 -15.61 -8.82
N THR A 247 -14.08 -14.35 -9.16
CA THR A 247 -12.96 -13.94 -10.03
C THR A 247 -12.20 -12.82 -9.34
N ALA A 248 -10.87 -12.86 -9.35
CA ALA A 248 -10.07 -11.78 -8.78
C ALA A 248 -10.19 -10.51 -9.64
N SER A 249 -10.38 -9.35 -9.01
CA SER A 249 -10.72 -8.10 -9.69
C SER A 249 -10.09 -6.87 -9.01
N ASP A 250 -9.97 -5.76 -9.75
CA ASP A 250 -9.75 -4.44 -9.13
C ASP A 250 -11.07 -3.96 -8.53
N ILE A 251 -11.22 -4.12 -7.22
CA ILE A 251 -12.41 -3.69 -6.47
C ILE A 251 -12.30 -2.24 -5.98
N GLY A 252 -11.20 -1.54 -6.30
CA GLY A 252 -10.93 -0.17 -5.90
C GLY A 252 -9.52 0.05 -5.34
N MET A 253 -9.21 1.30 -5.04
CA MET A 253 -7.88 1.74 -4.58
C MET A 253 -7.62 1.38 -3.10
N ILE A 254 -7.62 0.09 -2.79
CA ILE A 254 -7.38 -0.48 -1.44
C ILE A 254 -6.03 -1.22 -1.32
N THR A 255 -5.26 -1.30 -2.42
CA THR A 255 -3.99 -2.03 -2.52
C THR A 255 -2.88 -1.11 -3.03
N GLU A 256 -1.66 -1.20 -2.48
CA GLU A 256 -0.54 -0.36 -2.90
C GLU A 256 0.05 -0.73 -4.28
N VAL A 257 -0.20 -1.97 -4.72
CA VAL A 257 0.20 -2.53 -6.01
C VAL A 257 -1.01 -2.79 -6.90
N ASP A 258 -0.81 -2.48 -8.17
CA ASP A 258 -1.68 -2.82 -9.30
C ASP A 258 -1.71 -4.36 -9.49
N LEU A 259 -2.55 -5.05 -8.73
CA LEU A 259 -2.82 -6.49 -8.76
C LEU A 259 -4.28 -6.74 -8.33
N PRO A 260 -4.97 -7.78 -8.86
CA PRO A 260 -6.38 -8.02 -8.57
C PRO A 260 -6.58 -8.63 -7.18
N THR A 261 -7.60 -8.16 -6.46
CA THR A 261 -8.02 -8.72 -5.17
C THR A 261 -8.77 -10.02 -5.38
N ARG A 262 -8.39 -11.07 -4.65
CA ARG A 262 -9.12 -12.35 -4.56
C ARG A 262 -9.78 -12.52 -3.19
N PHE A 263 -9.08 -12.12 -2.14
CA PHE A 263 -9.50 -12.37 -0.76
C PHE A 263 -9.63 -11.06 0.03
N LEU A 264 -10.63 -10.99 0.90
CA LEU A 264 -10.72 -9.97 1.93
C LEU A 264 -10.89 -10.65 3.30
N PHE A 265 -10.19 -10.13 4.31
CA PHE A 265 -10.49 -10.38 5.71
C PHE A 265 -10.77 -9.04 6.37
N ILE A 266 -11.97 -8.88 6.93
CA ILE A 266 -12.40 -7.65 7.60
C ILE A 266 -12.64 -8.00 9.06
N LEU A 267 -12.06 -7.22 9.99
CA LEU A 267 -12.25 -7.35 11.43
C LEU A 267 -12.43 -5.96 12.06
N LEU A 268 -13.68 -5.61 12.34
CA LEU A 268 -14.02 -4.38 13.07
C LEU A 268 -14.34 -4.73 14.53
N VAL A 269 -13.67 -4.07 15.46
CA VAL A 269 -13.75 -4.39 16.91
C VAL A 269 -14.26 -3.20 17.73
N PRO A 270 -14.84 -3.43 18.92
CA PRO A 270 -15.15 -2.35 19.86
C PRO A 270 -13.89 -1.57 20.26
N LYS A 271 -14.05 -0.25 20.41
CA LYS A 271 -13.01 0.69 20.83
C LYS A 271 -12.17 0.18 22.02
N GLY A 272 -10.85 0.23 21.88
CA GLY A 272 -9.88 -0.25 22.88
C GLY A 272 -9.38 -1.69 22.69
N ASN A 273 -9.88 -2.46 21.71
CA ASN A 273 -9.47 -3.85 21.44
C ASN A 273 -8.56 -3.99 20.20
N LEU A 274 -8.01 -2.87 19.71
CA LEU A 274 -7.37 -2.80 18.39
C LEU A 274 -6.04 -3.56 18.30
N GLU A 275 -5.18 -3.47 19.30
CA GLU A 275 -3.88 -4.17 19.34
C GLU A 275 -4.03 -5.70 19.33
N PRO A 276 -4.87 -6.34 20.18
CA PRO A 276 -5.19 -7.77 20.07
C PRO A 276 -5.77 -8.16 18.70
N ALA A 277 -6.67 -7.33 18.15
CA ALA A 277 -7.28 -7.60 16.84
C ALA A 277 -6.27 -7.55 15.68
N GLU A 278 -5.26 -6.67 15.77
CA GLU A 278 -4.20 -6.57 14.77
C GLU A 278 -3.20 -7.72 14.86
N GLU A 279 -2.95 -8.28 16.04
CA GLU A 279 -2.14 -9.50 16.19
C GLU A 279 -2.92 -10.80 15.90
N ALA A 280 -4.25 -10.78 16.02
CA ALA A 280 -5.13 -11.88 15.57
C ALA A 280 -5.32 -11.92 14.05
N ALA A 281 -5.16 -10.79 13.35
CA ALA A 281 -5.25 -10.72 11.89
C ALA A 281 -3.91 -10.93 11.16
N ARG A 282 -2.84 -11.27 11.89
CA ARG A 282 -1.44 -11.34 11.43
C ARG A 282 -0.95 -12.78 11.20
#